data_AF-A0A2W5ZRI0-F1
#
_entry.id   AF-A0A2W5ZRI0-F1
#
_cell.length_a   1.000
_cell.length_b   1.000
_cell.length_c   1.000
_cell.angle_alpha   90.00
_cell.angle_beta   90.00
_cell.angle_gamma   90.00
#
_symmetry.space_group_name_H-M   'P 1'
#
loop_
_entity.id
_entity.type
_entity.pdbx_description
1 polymer ?
#
loop_
_entity_poly.entity_id
_entity_poly.type
_entity_poly.pdbx_seq_one_letter_code
_entity_poly.pdbx_strand_id
1 'polypeptide(L)'
;MLTEAARPSQLRSTGAKKSSHRINASHVLHELEQHILMDGFRIVIDLEKSRGSYLYDAATGHRLIDLYGFFGSLPVGFNHSYFEEPEVKDELLRGAKIKIANSDVYSEGYAEFVETFARVAPLAPLSRYLFIEGGALAIENCLKAAMDWKVR
;
A
#
# COMPACT_ATOMS: atom_id res chain seq x y z
N MET A 1 -44.71 13.38 13.12
CA MET A 1 -44.36 14.81 12.93
C MET A 1 -43.53 15.26 14.11
N LEU A 2 -42.23 15.45 13.92
CA LEU A 2 -41.37 16.19 14.84
C LEU A 2 -40.50 17.09 13.96
N THR A 3 -40.94 18.33 13.79
CA THR A 3 -40.22 19.39 13.07
C THR A 3 -39.30 20.11 14.04
N GLU A 4 -38.00 19.89 13.93
CA GLU A 4 -37.00 20.67 14.64
C GLU A 4 -36.48 21.76 13.70
N ALA A 5 -36.68 23.02 14.11
CA ALA A 5 -36.35 24.20 13.33
C ALA A 5 -34.85 24.50 13.42
N ALA A 6 -34.12 24.30 12.33
CA ALA A 6 -32.72 24.69 12.21
C ALA A 6 -32.58 26.21 12.00
N ARG A 7 -31.93 26.90 12.94
CA ARG A 7 -31.42 28.27 12.74
C ARG A 7 -30.03 28.19 12.10
N PRO A 8 -29.71 28.95 11.04
CA PRO A 8 -28.37 28.92 10.47
C PRO A 8 -27.41 29.75 11.33
N SER A 9 -26.44 29.08 11.97
CA SER A 9 -25.29 29.74 12.59
C SER A 9 -24.34 30.23 11.49
N GLN A 10 -24.14 31.55 11.39
CA GLN A 10 -23.11 32.13 10.52
C GLN A 10 -21.72 31.78 11.07
N LEU A 11 -21.06 30.79 10.46
CA LEU A 11 -19.66 30.50 10.70
C LEU A 11 -18.80 31.60 10.06
N ARG A 12 -18.18 32.43 10.90
CA ARG A 12 -17.06 33.31 10.54
C ARG A 12 -15.96 32.46 9.91
N SER A 13 -15.68 32.66 8.62
CA SER A 13 -14.52 32.05 7.98
C SER A 13 -13.26 32.75 8.46
N THR A 14 -12.62 32.22 9.50
CA THR A 14 -11.21 32.50 9.73
C THR A 14 -10.43 31.77 8.65
N GLY A 15 -9.76 32.51 7.78
CA GLY A 15 -8.85 31.96 6.79
C GLY A 15 -7.70 31.24 7.48
N ALA A 16 -7.87 29.95 7.74
CA ALA A 16 -6.80 29.08 8.19
C ALA A 16 -5.79 28.97 7.05
N LYS A 17 -4.66 29.68 7.17
CA LYS A 17 -3.46 29.38 6.39
C LYS A 17 -3.10 27.93 6.70
N LYS A 18 -3.42 27.01 5.78
CA LYS A 18 -2.89 25.64 5.81
C LYS A 18 -1.38 25.74 5.63
N SER A 19 -0.66 25.77 6.74
CA SER A 19 0.77 25.45 6.76
C SER A 19 0.89 23.98 6.35
N SER A 20 1.09 23.70 5.07
CA SER A 20 1.52 22.37 4.66
C SER A 20 2.97 22.24 5.05
N HIS A 21 3.24 21.66 6.22
CA HIS A 21 4.59 21.30 6.61
C HIS A 21 5.07 20.17 5.68
N ARG A 22 5.69 20.54 4.56
CA ARG A 22 6.29 19.59 3.61
C ARG A 22 7.76 19.43 3.98
N ILE A 23 8.15 18.21 4.33
CA ILE A 23 9.54 17.83 4.55
C ILE A 23 10.23 17.76 3.17
N ASN A 24 11.35 18.47 2.99
CA ASN A 24 12.15 18.38 1.79
C ASN A 24 12.96 17.07 1.78
N ALA A 25 13.24 16.50 0.60
CA ALA A 25 14.07 15.30 0.44
C ALA A 25 15.39 15.36 1.23
N SER A 26 16.06 16.52 1.27
CA SER A 26 17.32 16.71 2.01
C SER A 26 17.15 16.63 3.53
N HIS A 27 15.92 16.69 4.04
CA HIS A 27 15.59 16.68 5.46
C HIS A 27 14.89 15.40 5.92
N VAL A 28 14.44 14.55 4.98
CA VAL A 28 13.75 13.28 5.29
C VAL A 28 14.56 12.40 6.23
N LEU A 29 15.85 12.21 5.94
CA LEU A 29 16.71 11.37 6.77
C LEU A 29 16.88 11.93 8.19
N HIS A 30 16.95 13.26 8.32
CA HIS A 30 17.08 13.92 9.63
C HIS A 30 15.80 13.81 10.48
N GLU A 31 14.63 13.92 9.86
CA GLU A 31 13.35 13.77 10.56
C GLU A 31 13.14 12.33 11.03
N LEU A 32 13.52 11.34 10.21
CA LEU A 32 13.37 9.93 10.55
C LEU A 32 14.29 9.50 11.70
N GLU A 33 15.56 9.94 11.73
CA GLU A 33 16.50 9.54 12.79
C GLU A 33 16.08 10.03 14.18
N GLN A 34 15.20 11.03 14.29
CA GLN A 34 14.67 11.48 15.58
C GLN A 34 13.71 10.47 16.23
N HIS A 35 13.13 9.57 15.43
CA HIS A 35 11.98 8.77 15.86
C HIS A 35 12.12 7.27 15.60
N ILE A 36 12.98 6.86 14.66
CA ILE A 36 13.20 5.45 14.34
C ILE A 36 14.68 5.14 14.21
N LEU A 37 15.04 3.88 14.47
CA LEU A 37 16.37 3.38 14.15
C LEU A 37 16.54 3.35 12.62
N MET A 38 17.58 4.01 12.13
CA MET A 38 17.91 4.04 10.70
C MET A 38 19.12 3.15 10.42
N ASP A 39 18.88 1.85 10.27
CA ASP A 39 19.90 0.84 9.92
C ASP A 39 19.88 0.43 8.44
N GLY A 40 18.92 0.93 7.67
CA GLY A 40 18.81 0.72 6.22
C GLY A 40 19.68 1.65 5.37
N PHE A 41 19.44 1.62 4.05
CA PHE A 41 20.10 2.53 3.12
C PHE A 41 19.69 3.99 3.38
N ARG A 42 20.67 4.90 3.38
CA ARG A 42 20.43 6.35 3.47
C ARG A 42 20.08 6.95 2.11
N ILE A 43 18.99 6.44 1.54
CA ILE A 43 18.43 6.82 0.22
C ILE A 43 17.04 7.41 0.45
N VAL A 44 16.72 8.50 -0.25
CA VAL A 44 15.38 9.08 -0.25
C VAL A 44 14.76 8.86 -1.61
N ILE A 45 13.79 7.96 -1.72
CA ILE A 45 13.17 7.64 -3.01
C ILE A 45 12.38 8.82 -3.57
N ASP A 46 12.64 9.17 -4.83
CA ASP A 46 11.75 10.02 -5.62
C ASP A 46 10.69 9.14 -6.29
N LEU A 47 9.46 9.20 -5.76
CA LEU A 47 8.32 8.40 -6.23
C LEU A 47 7.86 8.77 -7.63
N GLU A 48 8.19 9.94 -8.16
CA GLU A 48 7.78 10.36 -9.50
C GLU A 48 8.85 10.00 -10.55
N LYS A 49 10.13 10.19 -10.21
CA LYS A 49 11.25 9.97 -11.14
C LYS A 49 11.72 8.53 -11.23
N SER A 50 11.53 7.73 -10.19
CA SER A 50 11.92 6.30 -10.23
C SER A 50 11.12 5.57 -11.32
N ARG A 51 11.78 4.77 -12.16
CA ARG A 51 11.10 4.11 -13.29
C ARG A 51 11.80 2.84 -13.75
N GLY A 52 11.00 1.79 -14.01
CA GLY A 52 11.51 0.48 -14.40
C GLY A 52 12.43 -0.09 -13.31
N SER A 53 13.62 -0.56 -13.70
CA SER A 53 14.64 -1.06 -12.77
C SER A 53 15.56 0.02 -12.19
N TYR A 54 15.11 1.28 -12.16
CA TYR A 54 15.93 2.40 -11.67
C TYR A 54 15.22 3.19 -10.58
N LEU A 55 15.88 3.27 -9.43
CA LEU A 55 15.50 4.14 -8.32
C LEU A 55 16.20 5.50 -8.48
N TYR A 56 15.48 6.58 -8.24
CA TYR A 56 16.06 7.92 -8.17
C TYR A 56 16.17 8.35 -6.70
N ASP A 57 17.39 8.62 -6.24
CA ASP A 57 17.66 9.13 -4.91
C ASP A 57 17.53 10.65 -4.89
N ALA A 58 16.44 11.15 -4.31
CA ALA A 58 16.17 12.58 -4.17
C ALA A 58 17.15 13.31 -3.25
N ALA A 59 17.85 12.60 -2.34
CA ALA A 59 18.83 13.22 -1.45
C ALA A 59 20.13 13.59 -2.17
N THR A 60 20.60 12.73 -3.08
CA THR A 60 21.87 12.93 -3.81
C THR A 60 21.67 13.35 -5.26
N GLY A 61 20.47 13.14 -5.83
CA GLY A 61 20.18 13.33 -7.25
C GLY A 61 20.67 12.19 -8.15
N HIS A 62 21.14 11.07 -7.57
CA HIS A 62 21.65 9.94 -8.33
C HIS A 62 20.55 8.98 -8.78
N ARG A 63 20.74 8.41 -9.97
CA ARG A 63 19.93 7.32 -10.49
C ARG A 63 20.67 6.00 -10.27
N LEU A 64 20.06 5.09 -9.53
CA LEU A 64 20.63 3.81 -9.11
C LEU A 64 19.94 2.68 -9.87
N ILE A 65 20.71 1.70 -10.34
CA ILE A 65 20.15 0.44 -10.85
C ILE A 65 19.67 -0.37 -9.64
N ASP A 66 18.40 -0.74 -9.64
CA ASP A 66 17.80 -1.55 -8.58
C ASP A 66 17.99 -3.04 -8.87
N LEU A 67 18.92 -3.65 -8.14
CA LEU A 67 19.11 -5.11 -8.05
C LEU A 67 18.65 -5.67 -6.70
N TYR A 68 17.82 -4.90 -5.99
CA TYR A 68 17.35 -5.18 -4.64
C TYR A 68 15.84 -5.46 -4.60
N GLY A 69 15.05 -4.70 -5.36
CA GLY A 69 13.62 -4.95 -5.58
C GLY A 69 12.81 -5.01 -4.29
N PHE A 70 13.22 -4.28 -3.26
CA PHE A 70 12.65 -4.32 -1.90
C PHE A 70 12.54 -5.75 -1.35
N PHE A 71 13.66 -6.46 -1.33
CA PHE A 71 13.72 -7.89 -0.97
C PHE A 71 12.85 -8.78 -1.87
N GLY A 72 12.78 -8.44 -3.16
CA GLY A 72 12.02 -9.20 -4.16
C GLY A 72 10.51 -8.95 -4.16
N SER A 73 10.01 -7.90 -3.49
CA SER A 73 8.58 -7.56 -3.44
C SER A 73 8.09 -6.61 -4.54
N LEU A 74 8.99 -6.13 -5.42
CA LEU A 74 8.67 -5.22 -6.53
C LEU A 74 8.74 -5.93 -7.90
N PRO A 75 7.73 -6.74 -8.31
CA PRO A 75 7.83 -7.62 -9.47
C PRO A 75 7.82 -6.90 -10.83
N VAL A 76 7.25 -5.70 -10.93
CA VAL A 76 7.08 -4.96 -12.19
C VAL A 76 7.89 -3.66 -12.26
N GLY A 77 8.81 -3.46 -11.30
CA GLY A 77 9.63 -2.25 -11.20
C GLY A 77 8.87 -0.99 -10.78
N PHE A 78 9.56 0.14 -10.76
CA PHE A 78 9.00 1.44 -10.38
C PHE A 78 8.12 2.02 -11.50
N ASN A 79 6.96 2.57 -11.14
CA ASN A 79 6.08 3.35 -12.02
C ASN A 79 5.85 2.72 -13.41
N HIS A 80 5.43 1.45 -13.40
CA HIS A 80 5.01 0.76 -14.62
C HIS A 80 3.88 1.53 -15.31
N SER A 81 3.96 1.74 -16.64
CA SER A 81 3.06 2.64 -17.36
C SER A 81 1.58 2.25 -17.30
N TYR A 82 1.28 0.97 -17.05
CA TYR A 82 -0.08 0.49 -16.82
C TYR A 82 -0.79 1.23 -15.68
N PHE A 83 -0.06 1.62 -14.62
CA PHE A 83 -0.63 2.38 -13.50
C PHE A 83 -0.92 3.84 -13.84
N GLU A 84 -0.52 4.33 -15.02
CA GLU A 84 -0.85 5.68 -15.48
C GLU A 84 -2.21 5.77 -16.17
N GLU A 85 -2.78 4.62 -16.58
CA GLU A 85 -4.09 4.52 -17.22
C GLU A 85 -5.19 5.07 -16.27
N PRO A 86 -6.07 5.98 -16.74
CA PRO A 86 -7.09 6.61 -15.89
C PRO A 86 -7.96 5.61 -15.15
N GLU A 87 -8.37 4.54 -15.82
CA GLU A 87 -9.23 3.51 -15.28
C GLU A 87 -8.54 2.75 -14.13
N VAL A 88 -7.24 2.44 -14.29
CA VAL A 88 -6.43 1.76 -13.27
C VAL A 88 -6.24 2.67 -12.05
N LYS A 89 -5.98 3.96 -12.26
CA LYS A 89 -5.88 4.95 -11.17
C LYS A 89 -7.17 5.07 -10.38
N ASP A 90 -8.31 5.11 -11.07
CA ASP A 90 -9.62 5.22 -10.44
C ASP A 90 -9.96 3.98 -9.61
N GLU A 91 -9.61 2.79 -10.09
CA GLU A 91 -9.78 1.53 -9.37
C GLU A 91 -8.87 1.48 -8.12
N LEU A 92 -7.58 1.79 -8.26
CA LEU A 92 -6.64 1.85 -7.14
C LEU A 92 -7.08 2.87 -6.09
N LEU A 93 -7.53 4.05 -6.50
CA LEU A 93 -8.03 5.08 -5.59
C LEU A 93 -9.30 4.62 -4.86
N ARG A 94 -10.17 3.85 -5.51
CA ARG A 94 -11.35 3.25 -4.88
C ARG A 94 -10.94 2.28 -3.78
N GLY A 95 -9.99 1.39 -4.04
CA GLY A 95 -9.47 0.42 -3.07
C GLY A 95 -8.68 1.07 -1.92
N ALA A 96 -7.94 2.16 -2.19
CA ALA A 96 -7.08 2.81 -1.20
C ALA A 96 -7.85 3.68 -0.18
N LYS A 97 -9.09 4.10 -0.48
CA LYS A 97 -9.86 5.03 0.37
C LYS A 97 -10.31 4.43 1.71
N ILE A 98 -10.57 3.13 1.75
CA ILE A 98 -11.14 2.46 2.94
C ILE A 98 -10.47 1.10 3.11
N LYS A 99 -9.86 0.86 4.28
CA LYS A 99 -9.35 -0.46 4.65
C LYS A 99 -10.49 -1.33 5.17
N ILE A 100 -11.07 -2.13 4.28
CA ILE A 100 -12.17 -3.05 4.59
C ILE A 100 -11.63 -4.28 5.33
N ALA A 101 -12.34 -4.74 6.35
CA ALA A 101 -12.11 -6.05 6.95
C ALA A 101 -12.69 -7.14 6.03
N ASN A 102 -11.93 -7.58 5.03
CA ASN A 102 -12.36 -8.54 4.00
C ASN A 102 -12.75 -9.92 4.55
N SER A 103 -12.46 -10.21 5.82
CA SER A 103 -12.94 -11.38 6.56
C SER A 103 -14.44 -11.35 6.81
N ASP A 104 -15.02 -10.16 6.98
CA ASP A 104 -16.40 -9.97 7.46
C ASP A 104 -17.28 -9.26 6.41
N VAL A 105 -16.68 -8.40 5.59
CA VAL A 105 -17.38 -7.59 4.58
C VAL A 105 -16.71 -7.80 3.22
N TYR A 106 -17.52 -8.15 2.22
CA TYR A 106 -17.04 -8.46 0.87
C TYR A 106 -17.28 -7.31 -0.10
N SER A 107 -16.45 -7.22 -1.14
CA SER A 107 -16.52 -6.20 -2.20
C SER A 107 -16.28 -6.83 -3.58
N GLU A 108 -16.72 -6.15 -4.63
CA GLU A 108 -16.48 -6.55 -6.03
C GLU A 108 -14.98 -6.72 -6.30
N GLY A 109 -14.17 -5.73 -5.92
CA GLY A 109 -12.71 -5.79 -6.11
C GLY A 109 -12.03 -6.94 -5.37
N TYR A 110 -12.55 -7.36 -4.20
CA TYR A 110 -12.03 -8.55 -3.54
C TYR A 110 -12.36 -9.83 -4.32
N ALA A 111 -13.57 -9.95 -4.88
CA ALA A 111 -13.95 -11.09 -5.71
C ALA A 111 -13.11 -11.17 -7.01
N GLU A 112 -12.94 -10.04 -7.70
CA GLU A 112 -12.12 -9.93 -8.93
C GLU A 112 -10.64 -10.28 -8.68
N PHE A 113 -10.10 -9.86 -7.53
CA PHE A 113 -8.77 -10.26 -7.06
C PHE A 113 -8.66 -11.78 -6.89
N VAL A 114 -9.60 -12.40 -6.16
CA VAL A 114 -9.56 -13.86 -5.90
C VAL A 114 -9.71 -14.65 -7.20
N GLU A 115 -10.59 -14.24 -8.10
CA GLU A 115 -10.76 -14.84 -9.42
C GLU A 115 -9.46 -14.77 -10.23
N THR A 116 -8.84 -13.60 -10.29
CA THR A 116 -7.59 -13.40 -11.03
C THR A 116 -6.43 -14.18 -10.41
N PHE A 117 -6.33 -14.22 -9.08
CA PHE A 117 -5.33 -15.01 -8.37
C PHE A 117 -5.46 -16.50 -8.71
N ALA A 118 -6.68 -17.04 -8.64
CA ALA A 118 -6.94 -18.45 -8.96
C ALA A 118 -6.64 -18.81 -10.42
N ARG A 119 -6.75 -17.85 -11.34
CA ARG A 119 -6.43 -18.03 -12.77
C ARG A 119 -4.92 -17.96 -13.03
N VAL A 120 -4.21 -17.00 -12.43
CA VAL A 120 -2.84 -16.64 -12.79
C VAL A 120 -1.78 -17.30 -11.91
N ALA A 121 -2.05 -17.44 -10.61
CA ALA A 121 -1.12 -17.98 -9.62
C ALA A 121 -1.63 -19.23 -8.86
N PRO A 122 -2.39 -20.16 -9.50
CA PRO A 122 -2.80 -21.38 -8.80
C PRO A 122 -1.59 -22.29 -8.53
N LEU A 123 -1.71 -23.12 -7.51
CA LEU A 123 -0.78 -24.21 -7.24
C LEU A 123 -1.53 -25.53 -7.16
N ALA A 124 -1.59 -26.29 -8.24
CA ALA A 124 -2.25 -27.60 -8.22
C ALA A 124 -1.55 -28.55 -7.22
N PRO A 125 -2.30 -29.30 -6.37
CA PRO A 125 -3.77 -29.47 -6.34
C PRO A 125 -4.52 -28.53 -5.37
N LEU A 126 -3.89 -27.48 -4.86
CA LEU A 126 -4.45 -26.57 -3.86
C LEU A 126 -5.52 -25.64 -4.47
N SER A 127 -6.74 -25.72 -3.94
CA SER A 127 -7.92 -24.96 -4.42
C SER A 127 -8.58 -24.08 -3.36
N ARG A 128 -8.00 -24.03 -2.16
CA ARG A 128 -8.48 -23.21 -1.04
C ARG A 128 -7.43 -22.14 -0.71
N TYR A 129 -7.87 -20.90 -0.61
CA TYR A 129 -7.00 -19.75 -0.38
C TYR A 129 -7.31 -19.09 0.97
N LEU A 130 -6.27 -18.64 1.65
CA LEU A 130 -6.32 -17.77 2.81
C LEU A 130 -5.38 -16.61 2.55
N PHE A 131 -5.87 -15.38 2.66
CA PHE A 131 -5.09 -14.16 2.47
C PHE A 131 -4.83 -13.50 3.83
N ILE A 132 -3.60 -13.03 4.05
CA ILE A 132 -3.17 -12.40 5.30
C ILE A 132 -2.08 -11.36 5.03
N GLU A 133 -2.05 -10.30 5.83
CA GLU A 133 -0.99 -9.28 5.74
C GLU A 133 0.30 -9.80 6.40
N GLY A 134 1.34 -10.04 5.59
CA GLY A 134 2.68 -10.39 6.07
C GLY A 134 3.07 -11.87 5.87
N GLY A 135 4.31 -12.10 5.40
CA GLY A 135 4.81 -13.43 5.07
C GLY A 135 4.95 -14.36 6.27
N ALA A 136 5.36 -13.86 7.44
CA ALA A 136 5.46 -14.66 8.66
C ALA A 136 4.10 -15.23 9.07
N LEU A 137 3.04 -14.41 9.08
CA LEU A 137 1.68 -14.84 9.40
C LEU A 137 1.10 -15.81 8.35
N ALA A 138 1.53 -15.71 7.09
CA ALA A 138 1.18 -16.71 6.08
C ALA A 138 1.78 -18.08 6.42
N ILE A 139 3.05 -18.14 6.81
CA ILE A 139 3.70 -19.38 7.27
C ILE A 139 3.06 -19.91 8.55
N GLU A 140 2.77 -19.05 9.53
CA GLU A 140 2.11 -19.47 10.77
C GLU A 140 0.72 -20.09 10.52
N ASN A 141 -0.07 -19.56 9.60
CA ASN A 141 -1.37 -20.17 9.26
C ASN A 141 -1.22 -21.49 8.50
N CYS A 142 -0.18 -21.63 7.66
CA CYS A 142 0.17 -22.92 7.06
C CYS A 142 0.50 -23.97 8.15
N LEU A 143 1.31 -23.59 9.14
CA LEU A 143 1.63 -24.44 10.29
C LEU A 143 0.39 -24.81 11.09
N LYS A 144 -0.48 -23.85 11.39
CA LYS A 144 -1.75 -24.10 12.09
C LYS A 144 -2.63 -25.10 11.35
N ALA A 145 -2.76 -24.97 10.03
CA ALA A 145 -3.51 -25.91 9.21
C ALA A 145 -2.90 -27.33 9.25
N ALA A 146 -1.57 -27.44 9.17
CA ALA A 146 -0.87 -28.71 9.26
C ALA A 146 -1.00 -29.37 10.64
N MET A 147 -0.92 -28.59 11.72
CA MET A 147 -1.11 -29.05 13.09
C MET A 147 -2.55 -29.53 13.32
N ASP A 148 -3.57 -28.77 12.88
CA ASP A 148 -4.98 -29.20 12.95
C ASP A 148 -5.20 -30.50 12.18
N TRP A 149 -4.67 -30.58 10.96
CA TRP A 149 -4.77 -31.78 10.14
C TRP A 149 -4.14 -33.01 10.81
N LYS A 150 -3.01 -32.84 11.51
CA LYS A 150 -2.29 -33.95 12.14
C LYS A 150 -2.99 -34.53 13.38
N VAL A 151 -3.78 -33.73 14.08
CA VAL A 151 -4.49 -34.13 15.31
C VAL A 151 -5.85 -34.78 15.00
N ARG A 152 -6.32 -34.68 13.76
CA ARG A 152 -7.43 -35.48 13.23
C ARG A 152 -6.97 -36.88 12.88
#